data_AF-A0A0N8PSC1-F1
#
_entry.id   AF-A0A0N8PSC1-F1
#
_cell.length_a   1.000
_cell.length_b   1.000
_cell.length_c   1.000
_cell.angle_alpha   90.00
_cell.angle_beta   90.00
_cell.angle_gamma   90.00
#
_symmetry.space_group_name_H-M   'P 1'
#
loop_
_entity.id
_entity.type
_entity.pdbx_description
1 polymer ?
#
loop_
_entity_poly.entity_id
_entity_poly.type
_entity_poly.pdbx_seq_one_letter_code
_entity_poly.pdbx_strand_id
1 'polypeptide(L)'
;AAEAAWGAFPGHTYTDVQSGIGVVHNTFLLDSTEKNVSRGPFYPFPRGVLHASLRLLPRPPWLVTNRTARTTAERITRFTIAPRLRQLPGIFISALRG
;
A
#
# COMPACT_ATOMS: atom_id res chain seq x y z
N ALA A 1 -10.82 1.75 -4.56
CA ALA A 1 -9.51 1.45 -5.18
C ALA A 1 -9.78 0.53 -6.35
N ALA A 2 -9.13 0.70 -7.50
CA ALA A 2 -9.12 -0.37 -8.48
C ALA A 2 -8.35 -1.53 -7.82
N GLU A 3 -9.02 -2.64 -7.55
CA GLU A 3 -8.36 -3.86 -7.13
C GLU A 3 -7.42 -4.26 -8.27
N ALA A 4 -6.12 -4.11 -8.04
CA ALA A 4 -5.11 -4.51 -9.00
C ALA A 4 -5.10 -6.03 -9.06
N ALA A 5 -5.16 -6.60 -10.27
CA ALA A 5 -5.13 -8.04 -10.43
C ALA A 5 -3.83 -8.60 -9.83
N TRP A 6 -3.92 -9.62 -9.00
CA TRP A 6 -2.76 -10.28 -8.40
C TRP A 6 -2.69 -11.71 -8.90
N GLY A 7 -1.59 -12.07 -9.55
CA GLY A 7 -1.34 -13.46 -9.96
C GLY A 7 -0.02 -13.61 -10.70
N ALA A 8 0.19 -14.81 -11.25
CA ALA A 8 1.36 -15.15 -12.03
C ALA A 8 1.34 -14.47 -13.42
N PHE A 9 2.52 -14.36 -14.04
CA PHE A 9 2.58 -13.97 -15.45
C PHE A 9 1.81 -14.98 -16.32
N PRO A 10 1.03 -14.56 -17.33
CA PRO A 10 0.25 -15.48 -18.16
C PRO A 10 1.11 -16.52 -18.89
N GLY A 11 0.59 -17.75 -19.03
CA GLY A 11 1.18 -18.79 -19.89
C GLY A 11 1.70 -20.05 -19.19
N HIS A 12 1.63 -20.15 -17.85
CA HIS A 12 2.01 -21.36 -17.13
C HIS A 12 1.05 -22.53 -17.35
N THR A 13 1.57 -23.76 -17.28
CA THR A 13 0.80 -25.01 -17.48
C THR A 13 0.71 -25.78 -16.17
N TYR A 14 -0.21 -26.76 -16.07
CA TYR A 14 -0.30 -27.61 -14.87
C TYR A 14 0.97 -28.42 -14.60
N THR A 15 1.74 -28.74 -15.64
CA THR A 15 3.03 -29.43 -15.53
C THR A 15 4.20 -28.48 -15.25
N ASP A 16 3.99 -27.17 -15.38
CA ASP A 16 4.99 -26.13 -15.15
C ASP A 16 4.33 -24.85 -14.62
N VAL A 17 3.99 -24.86 -13.34
CA VAL A 17 3.16 -23.82 -12.68
C VAL A 17 3.95 -22.55 -12.39
N GLN A 18 5.28 -22.64 -12.23
CA GLN A 18 6.16 -21.52 -11.87
C GLN A 18 5.61 -20.69 -10.69
N SER A 19 5.23 -19.42 -10.88
CA SER A 19 4.71 -18.53 -9.83
C SER A 19 3.19 -18.66 -9.59
N GLY A 20 2.50 -19.56 -10.30
CA GLY A 20 1.06 -19.83 -10.16
C GLY A 20 0.30 -19.88 -11.49
N ILE A 21 -0.98 -20.23 -11.42
CA ILE A 21 -1.94 -20.17 -12.55
C ILE A 21 -3.16 -19.35 -12.11
N GLY A 22 -3.54 -18.36 -12.92
CA GLY A 22 -4.70 -17.49 -12.67
C GLY A 22 -4.36 -16.19 -11.93
N VAL A 23 -5.39 -15.36 -11.75
CA VAL A 23 -5.31 -14.04 -11.10
C VAL A 23 -6.50 -13.86 -10.16
N VAL A 24 -6.29 -13.22 -9.02
CA VAL A 24 -7.32 -12.76 -8.08
C VAL A 24 -7.42 -11.23 -8.11
N HIS A 25 -8.39 -10.64 -7.42
CA HIS A 25 -8.59 -9.17 -7.39
C HIS A 25 -8.75 -8.55 -8.79
N ASN A 26 -9.35 -9.31 -9.72
CA ASN A 26 -9.61 -8.93 -11.12
C ASN A 26 -11.11 -8.69 -11.34
N THR A 27 -11.66 -7.62 -10.76
CA THR A 27 -13.11 -7.33 -10.79
C THR A 27 -13.65 -7.23 -12.22
N PHE A 28 -12.82 -6.83 -13.17
CA PHE A 28 -13.20 -6.67 -14.58
C PHE A 28 -13.08 -7.96 -15.40
N LEU A 29 -12.66 -9.07 -14.78
CA LEU A 29 -12.47 -10.37 -15.44
C LEU A 29 -11.58 -10.27 -16.70
N LEU A 30 -10.56 -9.43 -16.64
CA LEU A 30 -9.59 -9.27 -17.73
C LEU A 30 -8.82 -10.57 -17.92
N ASP A 31 -8.83 -11.09 -19.15
CA ASP A 31 -8.02 -12.27 -19.47
C ASP A 31 -6.53 -11.90 -19.58
N SER A 32 -5.65 -12.84 -19.25
CA SER A 32 -4.19 -12.76 -19.43
C SER A 32 -3.58 -11.44 -18.93
N THR A 33 -3.90 -11.04 -17.70
CA THR A 33 -3.38 -9.79 -17.13
C THR A 33 -1.88 -9.90 -16.82
N GLU A 34 -1.06 -9.10 -17.49
CA GLU A 34 0.41 -9.14 -17.33
C GLU A 34 0.95 -8.13 -16.30
N LYS A 35 0.29 -6.97 -16.16
CA LYS A 35 0.87 -5.84 -15.41
C LYS A 35 -0.18 -4.89 -14.87
N ASN A 36 0.02 -4.45 -13.62
CA ASN A 36 -0.69 -3.32 -13.02
C ASN A 36 0.23 -2.09 -13.00
N VAL A 37 -0.27 -0.95 -13.47
CA VAL A 37 0.46 0.33 -13.42
C VAL A 37 -0.30 1.29 -12.51
N SER A 38 0.21 1.50 -11.30
CA SER A 38 -0.28 2.56 -10.41
C SER A 38 0.53 3.83 -10.63
N ARG A 39 -0.17 4.96 -10.77
CA ARG A 39 0.44 6.29 -10.91
C ARG A 39 0.15 7.12 -9.68
N GLY A 40 1.19 7.74 -9.12
CA GLY A 40 1.10 8.63 -7.99
C GLY A 40 2.36 9.47 -7.84
N PRO A 41 2.29 10.62 -7.14
CA PRO A 41 3.47 11.42 -6.87
C PRO A 41 4.42 10.67 -5.91
N PHE A 42 5.71 10.71 -6.21
CA PHE A 42 6.77 10.14 -5.34
C PHE A 42 7.15 11.07 -4.17
N TYR A 43 6.35 12.11 -3.91
CA TYR A 43 6.59 13.12 -2.87
C TYR A 43 5.52 13.00 -1.78
N PRO A 44 5.76 12.21 -0.70
CA PRO A 44 4.84 12.16 0.43
C PRO A 44 4.75 13.52 1.14
N PHE A 45 3.67 13.75 1.88
CA PHE A 45 3.55 14.95 2.71
C PHE A 45 4.70 15.04 3.73
N PRO A 46 5.30 16.23 3.99
CA PRO A 46 4.94 17.54 3.42
C PRO A 46 5.69 17.90 2.12
N ARG A 47 6.62 17.05 1.64
CA ARG A 47 7.44 17.36 0.44
C ARG A 47 6.59 17.58 -0.81
N GLY A 48 5.42 16.95 -0.87
CA GLY A 48 4.44 17.18 -1.93
C GLY A 48 4.05 18.66 -2.10
N VAL A 49 4.02 19.46 -1.03
CA VAL A 49 3.68 20.89 -1.08
C VAL A 49 4.69 21.67 -1.94
N LEU A 50 5.97 21.32 -1.85
CA LEU A 50 7.04 21.92 -2.67
C LEU A 50 6.89 21.59 -4.17
N HIS A 51 6.11 20.56 -4.50
CA HIS A 51 5.84 20.10 -5.86
C HIS A 51 4.37 20.30 -6.26
N ALA A 52 3.70 21.29 -5.67
CA ALA A 52 2.29 21.62 -5.94
C ALA A 52 1.31 20.43 -5.75
N SER A 53 1.67 19.46 -4.91
CA SER A 53 0.83 18.31 -4.56
C SER A 53 0.17 18.55 -3.20
N LEU A 54 -1.16 18.69 -3.21
CA LEU A 54 -1.99 18.81 -2.00
C LEU A 54 -2.29 17.45 -1.34
N ARG A 55 -1.53 16.39 -1.66
CA ARG A 55 -1.73 15.09 -1.01
C ARG A 55 -1.24 15.16 0.43
N LEU A 56 -2.18 15.04 1.37
CA LEU A 56 -1.93 15.05 2.82
C LEU A 56 -1.49 13.70 3.37
N LEU A 57 -1.34 12.68 2.52
CA LEU A 57 -0.91 11.36 2.94
C LEU A 57 0.54 11.43 3.46
N PRO A 58 0.78 11.12 4.75
CA PRO A 58 2.13 10.98 5.27
C PRO A 58 2.84 9.85 4.54
N ARG A 59 4.17 9.80 4.71
CA ARG A 59 4.96 8.72 4.14
C ARG A 59 4.39 7.36 4.61
N PRO A 60 4.03 6.45 3.69
CA PRO A 60 3.41 5.20 4.09
C PRO A 60 4.33 4.34 4.96
N PRO A 61 3.81 3.59 5.95
CA PRO A 61 4.63 2.78 6.86
C PRO A 61 5.29 1.58 6.17
N TRP A 62 4.79 1.13 5.03
CA TRP A 62 5.42 0.07 4.23
C TRP A 62 6.51 0.58 3.30
N LEU A 63 6.76 1.89 3.24
CA LEU A 63 7.86 2.43 2.45
C LEU A 63 9.18 2.22 3.20
N VAL A 64 10.16 1.58 2.55
CA VAL A 64 11.46 1.23 3.16
C VAL A 64 12.22 2.43 3.77
N THR A 65 11.92 3.65 3.31
CA THR A 65 12.57 4.87 3.80
C THR A 65 11.84 5.55 4.96
N ASN A 66 10.74 4.96 5.46
CA ASN A 66 9.97 5.51 6.57
C ASN A 66 10.62 5.21 7.92
N ARG A 67 11.13 6.24 8.60
CA ARG A 67 11.90 6.08 9.85
C ARG A 67 11.04 5.65 11.04
N THR A 68 9.73 5.91 11.00
CA THR A 68 8.78 5.58 12.07
C THR A 68 7.86 4.42 11.69
N ALA A 69 8.17 3.67 10.62
CA ALA A 69 7.37 2.56 10.09
C ALA A 69 6.92 1.58 11.18
N ARG A 70 7.88 1.02 11.94
CA ARG A 70 7.61 0.07 13.03
C ARG A 70 6.68 0.66 14.10
N THR A 71 7.03 1.83 14.63
CA THR A 71 6.24 2.49 15.69
C THR A 71 4.83 2.84 15.20
N THR A 72 4.70 3.29 13.96
CA THR A 72 3.41 3.60 13.34
C THR A 72 2.57 2.34 13.18
N ALA A 73 3.16 1.26 12.67
CA ALA A 73 2.51 -0.04 12.52
C ALA A 73 2.03 -0.58 13.88
N GLU A 74 2.88 -0.59 14.91
CA GLU A 74 2.52 -1.02 16.26
C GLU A 74 1.35 -0.22 16.84
N ARG A 75 1.33 1.10 16.65
CA ARG A 75 0.24 1.97 17.13
C ARG A 75 -1.06 1.70 16.40
N ILE A 76 -1.01 1.50 15.08
CA ILE A 76 -2.17 1.13 14.25
C ILE A 76 -2.69 -0.24 14.69
N THR A 77 -1.83 -1.23 14.87
CA THR A 77 -2.20 -2.57 15.33
C THR A 77 -2.88 -2.52 16.70
N ARG A 78 -2.36 -1.75 17.66
CA ARG A 78 -3.02 -1.60 18.97
C ARG A 78 -4.38 -0.93 18.89
N PHE A 79 -4.56 0.01 17.96
CA PHE A 79 -5.84 0.66 17.71
C PHE A 79 -6.84 -0.28 17.02
N THR A 80 -6.41 -1.10 16.06
CA THR A 80 -7.30 -2.08 15.42
C THR A 80 -7.74 -3.19 16.37
N ILE A 81 -6.88 -3.60 17.31
CA ILE A 81 -7.23 -4.58 18.35
C ILE A 81 -8.26 -4.00 19.34
N ALA A 82 -8.06 -2.76 19.80
CA ALA A 82 -8.91 -2.14 20.81
C ALA A 82 -9.07 -0.64 20.52
N PRO A 83 -10.04 -0.25 19.68
CA PRO A 83 -10.15 1.11 19.18
C PRO A 83 -10.53 2.09 20.29
N ARG A 84 -9.61 3.01 20.59
CA ARG A 84 -9.83 4.08 21.58
C ARG A 84 -9.37 5.40 20.98
N LEU A 85 -10.24 6.43 21.00
CA LEU A 85 -9.92 7.76 20.44
C LEU A 85 -8.61 8.35 21.01
N ARG A 86 -8.30 8.07 22.28
CA ARG A 86 -7.04 8.49 22.92
C ARG A 86 -5.76 7.93 22.28
N GLN A 87 -5.85 6.88 21.47
CA GLN A 87 -4.70 6.31 20.75
C GLN A 87 -4.40 7.06 19.43
N LEU A 88 -5.39 7.78 18.88
CA LEU A 88 -5.26 8.47 17.58
C LEU A 88 -4.14 9.51 17.55
N PRO A 89 -3.97 10.40 18.56
CA PRO A 89 -2.89 11.40 18.52
C PRO A 89 -1.50 10.76 18.37
N GLY A 90 -1.28 9.62 19.05
CA GLY A 90 -0.03 8.88 18.91
C GLY A 90 0.20 8.35 17.48
N ILE A 91 -0.85 7.85 16.83
CA ILE A 91 -0.75 7.38 15.44
C ILE A 91 -0.36 8.55 14.51
N PHE A 92 -1.08 9.67 14.60
CA PHE A 92 -0.83 10.84 13.75
C PHE A 92 0.57 11.42 13.96
N ILE A 93 1.01 11.60 15.21
CA ILE A 93 2.37 12.11 15.51
C ILE A 93 3.45 11.17 14.94
N SER A 94 3.25 9.85 15.03
CA SER A 94 4.21 8.88 14.48
C SER A 94 4.26 8.94 12.95
N ALA A 95 3.08 8.96 12.31
CA ALA A 95 2.95 8.96 10.86
C ALA A 95 3.56 10.22 10.22
N LEU A 96 3.40 11.39 10.84
CA LEU A 96 3.96 12.65 10.33
C LEU A 96 5.49 12.77 10.49
N ARG A 97 6.13 11.90 11.27
CA ARG A 97 7.59 11.90 11.52
C ARG A 97 8.38 10.89 10.66
N GLY A 98 7.69 10.13 9.80
CA GLY A 98 8.25 9.05 8.98
C GLY A 98 8.98 9.49 7.72
#